data_AF-A0A6I6AIX2-F1
#
_entry.id   AF-A0A6I6AIX2-F1
#
_cell.length_a   1.000
_cell.length_b   1.000
_cell.length_c   1.000
_cell.angle_alpha   90.00
_cell.angle_beta   90.00
_cell.angle_gamma   90.00
#
_symmetry.space_group_name_H-M   'P 1'
#
loop_
_entity.id
_entity.type
_entity.pdbx_description
1 polymer ?
#
loop_
_entity_poly.entity_id
_entity_poly.type
_entity_poly.pdbx_seq_one_letter_code
_entity_poly.pdbx_strand_id
1 'polypeptide(L)' 'MKLLLINNDGGGFADYIDVPAGTTVAQLFEQKMGDAEARDYLIRVNRQPCPPDQQLQDGDRISITPTKIEGARS' A
#
# COMPACT_ATOMS: atom_id res chain seq x y z
N MET A 1 10.20 -4.94 11.25
CA MET A 1 9.21 -3.99 11.80
C MET A 1 7.84 -4.44 11.37
N LYS A 2 6.85 -4.29 12.25
CA LYS A 2 5.48 -4.75 12.06
C LYS A 2 4.60 -3.61 11.62
N LEU A 3 3.88 -3.79 10.53
CA LEU A 3 3.00 -2.79 9.92
C LEU A 3 1.58 -3.34 9.80
N LEU A 4 0.57 -2.49 9.81
CA LEU A 4 -0.78 -2.87 9.35
C LEU A 4 -0.90 -2.56 7.86
N LEU A 5 -0.99 -3.60 7.02
CA LEU A 5 -1.26 -3.47 5.59
C LEU A 5 -2.75 -3.65 5.32
N ILE A 6 -3.34 -2.68 4.63
CA ILE A 6 -4.71 -2.75 4.11
C ILE A 6 -4.62 -2.66 2.59
N ASN A 7 -4.82 -3.79 1.92
CA ASN A 7 -4.92 -3.85 0.48
C ASN A 7 -6.41 -3.90 0.11
N ASN A 8 -6.89 -2.89 -0.61
CA ASN A 8 -8.28 -2.82 -1.08
C ASN A 8 -8.43 -3.27 -2.54
N ASP A 9 -7.40 -3.89 -3.12
CA ASP A 9 -7.47 -4.47 -4.46
C ASP A 9 -8.14 -5.85 -4.46
N GLY A 10 -8.90 -6.14 -5.51
CA GLY A 10 -9.68 -7.38 -5.66
C GLY A 10 -10.63 -7.66 -4.47
N GLY A 11 -10.45 -8.81 -3.82
CA GLY A 11 -11.23 -9.21 -2.64
C GLY A 11 -10.88 -8.48 -1.34
N GLY A 12 -9.79 -7.70 -1.37
CA GLY A 12 -9.26 -6.97 -0.23
C GLY A 12 -8.69 -7.86 0.89
N PHE A 13 -7.72 -7.34 1.64
CA PHE A 13 -7.29 -7.92 2.91
C PHE A 13 -6.73 -6.84 3.84
N ALA A 14 -6.79 -7.12 5.14
CA ALA A 14 -6.17 -6.31 6.17
C ALA A 14 -5.48 -7.22 7.19
N ASP A 15 -4.17 -7.14 7.28
CA ASP A 15 -3.41 -7.92 8.26
C ASP A 15 -2.10 -7.21 8.63
N TYR A 16 -1.53 -7.63 9.77
CA TYR A 16 -0.20 -7.24 10.14
C TYR A 16 0.85 -8.02 9.36
N ILE A 17 1.88 -7.34 8.89
CA ILE A 17 3.01 -7.94 8.20
C ILE A 17 4.33 -7.51 8.84
N ASP A 18 5.33 -8.39 8.76
CA ASP A 18 6.71 -8.06 9.09
C ASP A 18 7.46 -7.65 7.81
N VAL A 19 8.18 -6.54 7.88
CA VAL A 19 9.06 -6.05 6.81
C VAL A 19 10.44 -5.66 7.37
N PRO A 20 11.50 -5.67 6.54
CA PRO A 20 12.81 -5.15 6.94
C PRO A 20 12.73 -3.69 7.40
N ALA A 21 13.61 -3.28 8.32
CA ALA A 21 13.73 -1.88 8.68
C ALA A 21 14.26 -1.06 7.48
N GLY A 22 13.76 0.17 7.32
CA GLY A 22 14.14 1.05 6.21
C GLY A 22 13.42 0.76 4.88
N THR A 23 12.49 -0.21 4.84
CA THR A 23 11.63 -0.42 3.66
C THR A 23 10.86 0.85 3.33
N THR A 24 10.89 1.26 2.06
CA THR A 24 10.13 2.42 1.57
C THR A 24 8.73 2.03 1.12
N VAL A 25 7.86 3.02 0.96
CA VAL A 25 6.51 2.84 0.39
C VAL A 25 6.57 2.14 -0.98
N ALA A 26 7.46 2.58 -1.88
CA ALA A 26 7.60 1.99 -3.21
C ALA A 26 8.03 0.52 -3.16
N GLN A 27 9.03 0.20 -2.32
CA GLN A 27 9.51 -1.17 -2.16
C GLN A 27 8.41 -2.09 -1.62
N LEU A 28 7.64 -1.62 -0.63
CA LEU A 28 6.51 -2.41 -0.11
C LEU A 28 5.44 -2.61 -1.18
N PHE A 29 5.14 -1.57 -1.97
CA PHE A 29 4.16 -1.66 -3.04
C PHE A 29 4.58 -2.69 -4.09
N GLU A 30 5.80 -2.61 -4.62
CA GLU A 30 6.33 -3.60 -5.59
C GLU A 30 6.26 -5.04 -5.04
N GLN A 31 6.65 -5.24 -3.77
CA GLN A 31 6.62 -6.56 -3.14
C GLN A 31 5.21 -7.14 -3.01
N LYS A 32 4.19 -6.30 -2.82
CA LYS A 32 2.81 -6.73 -2.53
C LYS A 32 1.89 -6.73 -3.74
N MET A 33 2.18 -5.86 -4.72
CA MET A 33 1.34 -5.65 -5.88
C MET A 33 1.96 -6.18 -7.18
N GLY A 34 3.22 -6.65 -7.16
CA GLY A 34 3.87 -7.23 -8.32
C GLY A 34 3.99 -6.21 -9.47
N ASP A 35 3.47 -6.57 -10.64
CA ASP A 35 3.54 -5.75 -11.87
C ASP A 35 2.51 -4.60 -11.91
N ALA A 36 1.79 -4.34 -10.81
CA ALA A 36 0.84 -3.25 -10.75
C ALA A 36 1.54 -1.88 -10.83
N GLU A 37 0.87 -0.92 -11.46
CA GLU A 37 1.37 0.44 -11.63
C GLU A 37 0.94 1.33 -10.46
N ALA A 38 1.88 1.86 -9.66
CA ALA A 38 1.57 2.65 -8.46
C ALA A 38 0.65 3.86 -8.73
N ARG A 39 0.72 4.44 -9.94
CA ARG A 39 -0.14 5.56 -10.37
C ARG A 39 -1.63 5.21 -10.43
N ASP A 40 -1.96 3.92 -10.56
CA ASP A 40 -3.34 3.45 -10.57
C ASP A 40 -3.88 3.25 -9.15
N TYR A 41 -3.10 3.57 -8.10
CA TYR A 41 -3.47 3.41 -6.69
C TYR A 41 -3.35 4.71 -5.89
N LEU A 42 -4.24 4.85 -4.91
CA LEU A 42 -4.11 5.78 -3.80
C LEU A 42 -3.41 5.06 -2.65
N ILE A 43 -2.15 5.42 -2.42
CA ILE A 43 -1.33 4.89 -1.33
C ILE A 43 -1.29 5.91 -0.20
N ARG A 44 -1.53 5.47 1.04
CA ARG A 44 -1.49 6.34 2.23
C ARG A 44 -0.80 5.65 3.37
N VAL A 45 0.01 6.40 4.11
CA VAL A 45 0.58 6.00 5.41
C VAL A 45 -0.13 6.81 6.49
N ASN A 46 -0.64 6.15 7.53
CA ASN A 46 -1.36 6.77 8.65
C ASN A 46 -2.48 7.72 8.19
N ARG A 47 -3.22 7.29 7.16
CA ARG A 47 -4.30 8.05 6.52
C ARG A 47 -3.84 9.37 5.90
N GLN A 48 -2.56 9.54 5.55
CA GLN A 48 -2.04 10.70 4.81
C GLN A 48 -1.44 10.28 3.46
N PRO A 49 -1.50 11.12 2.42
CA PRO A 49 -0.69 10.91 1.22
C PRO A 49 0.79 10.82 1.59
N CYS A 50 1.52 9.95 0.90
CA CYS A 50 2.94 9.72 1.16
C CYS A 50 3.72 9.72 -0.16
N PRO A 51 4.96 10.22 -0.17
CA PRO A 51 5.84 10.05 -1.30
C PRO A 51 6.39 8.59 -1.36
N PRO A 52 6.79 8.11 -2.54
CA PRO A 52 7.24 6.72 -2.74
C PRO A 52 8.51 6.36 -1.97
N ASP A 53 9.37 7.34 -1.70
CA ASP A 53 10.64 7.20 -0.99
C ASP A 53 10.51 7.31 0.54
N GLN A 54 9.31 7.62 1.06
CA GLN A 54 9.08 7.62 2.50
C GLN A 54 9.41 6.25 3.09
N GLN A 55 10.29 6.24 4.10
CA GLN A 55 10.58 5.05 4.88
C GLN A 55 9.45 4.77 5.86
N LEU A 56 8.98 3.52 5.84
CA LEU A 56 7.97 3.04 6.76
C LEU A 56 8.56 2.89 8.16
N GLN A 57 7.73 3.11 9.17
CA GLN A 57 8.09 2.99 10.58
C GLN A 57 7.31 1.84 11.24
N ASP A 58 7.87 1.28 12.30
CA ASP A 58 7.18 0.26 13.10
C ASP A 58 5.83 0.79 13.60
N GLY A 59 4.77 0.00 13.41
CA GLY A 59 3.40 0.37 13.76
C GLY A 59 2.65 1.19 12.71
N ASP A 60 3.28 1.59 11.59
CA ASP A 60 2.59 2.33 10.54
C ASP A 60 1.41 1.53 9.96
N ARG A 61 0.33 2.27 9.63
CA ARG A 61 -0.81 1.77 8.86
C ARG A 61 -0.70 2.22 7.43
N ILE A 62 -0.52 1.28 6.51
CA ILE A 62 -0.49 1.56 5.07
C ILE A 62 -1.75 1.04 4.39
N SER A 63 -2.37 1.87 3.56
CA SER A 63 -3.51 1.47 2.73
C SER A 63 -3.19 1.65 1.25
N ILE A 64 -3.48 0.63 0.44
CA ILE A 64 -3.33 0.61 -1.01
C ILE A 64 -4.74 0.44 -1.60
N THR A 65 -5.22 1.41 -2.37
CA THR A 65 -6.59 1.40 -2.91
C THR A 65 -6.56 1.68 -4.41
N PRO A 66 -7.09 0.80 -5.28
CA PRO A 66 -7.23 1.11 -6.69
C PRO A 66 -8.02 2.42 -6.89
N THR A 67 -7.53 3.27 -7.78
CA THR A 67 -8.22 4.53 -8.15
C THR A 67 -9.22 4.32 -9.28
N LYS A 68 -9.00 3.29 -10.11
CA LYS A 68 -9.94 2.83 -11.13
C LYS A 68 -10.68 1.63 -10.58
N ILE A 69 -12.01 1.74 -10.54
CA ILE A 69 -12.88 0.61 -10.22
C ILE A 69 -13.18 -0.07 -11.55
N GLU A 70 -12.55 -1.20 -11.84
CA GLU A 70 -13.04 -2.07 -12.91
C GLU A 70 -14.46 -2.52 -12.53
N GLY A 71 -15.47 -1.96 -13.20
CA GLY A 71 -16.89 -2.20 -12.92
C GLY A 71 -17.75 -0.94 -12.83
N ALA A 72 -17.17 0.25 -12.69
CA ALA A 72 -17.90 1.50 -12.89
C ALA A 72 -18.08 1.76 -14.40
N ARG A 73 -19.05 1.08 -15.02
CA ARG A 73 -19.56 1.48 -16.34
C ARG A 73 -20.11 2.91 -16.20
N SER A 74 -19.60 3.81 -17.03
CA SER A 74 -20.32 5.03 -17.40
C SER A 74 -21.49 4.68 -18.31
#